data_AF-A0A661M3L1-F1
#
_entry.id   AF-A0A661M3L1-F1
#
_cell.length_a   1.000
_cell.length_b   1.000
_cell.length_c   1.000
_cell.angle_alpha   90.00
_cell.angle_beta   90.00
_cell.angle_gamma   90.00
#
_symmetry.space_group_name_H-M   'P 1'
#
loop_
_entity.id
_entity.type
_entity.pdbx_description
1 polymer ?
#
loop_
_entity_poly.entity_id
_entity_poly.type
_entity_poly.pdbx_seq_one_letter_code
_entity_poly.pdbx_strand_id
1 'polypeptide(L)' 'MGSTRTIITISEEDKKWLESYGKARGISLAEAIRKGIRKLREDESRDTYCAMIDKTKGLWKKGDGLKYQRRLREEWDRSA' A
#
# COMPACT_ATOMS: atom_id res chain seq x y z
N MET A 1 10.71 -17.83 -3.15
CA MET A 1 9.61 -17.28 -2.33
C MET A 1 8.70 -18.44 -1.95
N GLY A 2 8.55 -18.72 -0.65
CA GLY A 2 7.76 -19.86 -0.20
C GLY A 2 6.29 -19.70 -0.55
N SER A 3 5.66 -20.75 -1.06
CA SER A 3 4.21 -20.82 -1.25
C SER A 3 3.59 -21.52 -0.06
N THR A 4 2.71 -20.82 0.66
CA THR A 4 1.90 -21.43 1.73
C THR A 4 0.52 -21.77 1.18
N ARG A 5 0.03 -22.98 1.47
CA ARG A 5 -1.33 -23.40 1.10
C ARG A 5 -2.33 -22.86 2.13
N THR A 6 -3.43 -22.29 1.63
CA THR A 6 -4.52 -21.77 2.48
C THR A 6 -5.84 -22.36 1.97
N ILE A 7 -6.68 -22.78 2.91
CA ILE A 7 -8.07 -23.19 2.64
C ILE A 7 -8.95 -22.02 3.05
N ILE A 8 -9.85 -21.59 2.15
CA ILE A 8 -10.80 -20.51 2.40
C ILE A 8 -12.21 -20.98 2.05
N THR A 9 -13.18 -20.48 2.80
CA THR A 9 -14.61 -20.68 2.52
C THR A 9 -15.17 -19.34 2.06
N ILE A 10 -15.81 -19.33 0.91
CA ILE A 10 -16.47 -18.17 0.31
C ILE A 10 -17.87 -18.57 -0.14
N SER A 11 -18.72 -17.59 -0.46
CA SER A 11 -20.04 -17.90 -1.01
C SER A 11 -19.93 -18.55 -2.39
N GLU A 12 -20.94 -19.33 -2.77
CA GLU A 12 -21.01 -19.90 -4.11
C GLU A 12 -21.12 -18.84 -5.21
N GLU A 13 -21.74 -17.69 -4.89
CA GLU A 13 -21.84 -16.55 -5.80
C GLU A 13 -20.46 -15.94 -6.08
N ASP A 14 -19.68 -15.68 -5.03
CA ASP A 14 -18.32 -15.13 -5.15
C ASP A 14 -17.41 -16.07 -5.94
N LYS A 15 -17.53 -17.38 -5.69
CA LYS A 15 -16.77 -18.40 -6.42
C LYS A 15 -17.10 -18.37 -7.92
N LYS A 16 -18.38 -18.37 -8.29
CA LYS A 16 -18.83 -18.28 -9.69
C LYS A 16 -18.35 -16.99 -10.36
N TRP A 17 -18.40 -15.89 -9.63
CA TRP A 17 -17.89 -14.61 -10.13
C TRP A 17 -16.38 -14.68 -10.38
N LEU A 18 -15.59 -15.20 -9.43
CA LEU A 18 -14.13 -15.34 -9.56
C LEU A 18 -13.73 -16.28 -10.71
N GLU A 19 -14.46 -17.38 -10.91
CA GLU A 19 -14.24 -18.29 -12.04
C GLU A 19 -14.50 -17.58 -13.38
N SER A 20 -15.58 -16.82 -13.46
CA SER A 20 -15.93 -16.03 -14.66
C SER A 20 -14.89 -14.94 -14.92
N TYR A 21 -14.46 -14.24 -13.87
CA TYR A 21 -13.38 -13.24 -13.92
C TYR A 21 -12.06 -13.84 -14.43
N GLY A 22 -11.71 -15.03 -13.93
CA GLY A 22 -10.51 -15.76 -14.33
C GLY A 22 -10.54 -16.16 -15.80
N LYS A 23 -11.66 -16.75 -16.26
CA LYS A 23 -11.89 -17.13 -17.66
C LYS A 23 -11.76 -15.92 -18.60
N ALA A 24 -12.42 -14.81 -18.27
CA ALA A 24 -12.38 -13.60 -19.09
C ALA A 24 -10.98 -12.99 -19.24
N ARG A 25 -10.08 -13.26 -18.28
CA ARG A 25 -8.71 -12.71 -18.25
C ARG A 25 -7.62 -13.74 -18.53
N GLY A 26 -7.98 -14.99 -18.82
CA GLY A 26 -7.02 -16.08 -19.04
C GLY A 26 -6.12 -16.39 -17.84
N ILE A 27 -6.62 -16.21 -16.62
CA ILE A 27 -5.86 -16.49 -15.38
C ILE A 27 -6.54 -17.54 -14.51
N SER A 28 -5.75 -18.23 -13.69
CA SER A 28 -6.30 -19.19 -12.73
C SER A 28 -7.05 -18.51 -11.58
N LEU A 29 -7.97 -19.24 -10.97
CA LEU A 29 -8.71 -18.78 -9.78
C LEU A 29 -7.77 -18.32 -8.66
N ALA A 30 -6.70 -19.08 -8.41
CA ALA A 30 -5.69 -18.74 -7.42
C ALA A 30 -4.95 -17.43 -7.76
N GLU A 31 -4.70 -17.14 -9.04
CA GLU A 31 -4.09 -15.87 -9.45
C GLU A 31 -5.06 -14.70 -9.30
N ALA A 32 -6.36 -14.91 -9.59
CA ALA A 32 -7.38 -13.90 -9.33
C ALA A 32 -7.43 -13.52 -7.83
N ILE A 33 -7.41 -14.53 -6.94
CA ILE A 33 -7.35 -14.32 -5.49
C ILE A 33 -6.08 -13.57 -5.08
N ARG A 34 -4.91 -13.98 -5.59
CA ARG A 34 -3.63 -13.28 -5.30
C ARG A 34 -3.66 -11.80 -5.75
N LYS A 35 -4.25 -11.51 -6.90
CA LYS A 35 -4.42 -10.12 -7.38
C LYS A 35 -5.37 -9.34 -6.48
N GLY A 36 -6.47 -9.96 -6.03
CA GLY A 36 -7.41 -9.37 -5.08
C GLY A 36 -6.74 -8.99 -3.76
N ILE A 37 -5.98 -9.92 -3.15
CA ILE A 37 -5.24 -9.69 -1.90
C ILE A 37 -4.23 -8.54 -2.07
N ARG A 38 -3.54 -8.47 -3.21
CA ARG A 38 -2.55 -7.42 -3.48
C ARG A 38 -3.21 -6.04 -3.55
N LYS A 39 -4.34 -5.93 -4.26
CA LYS A 39 -5.12 -4.69 -4.33
C LYS A 39 -5.63 -4.27 -2.96
N LEU A 40 -6.18 -5.20 -2.18
CA LEU A 40 -6.63 -4.92 -0.81
C LEU A 40 -5.50 -4.32 0.04
N ARG A 41 -4.30 -4.92 -0.03
CA ARG A 41 -3.12 -4.41 0.70
C ARG A 41 -2.68 -3.02 0.22
N GLU A 42 -2.73 -2.77 -1.09
CA GLU A 42 -2.41 -1.46 -1.67
C GLU A 42 -3.39 -0.40 -1.18
N ASP A 43 -4.69 -0.69 -1.22
CA ASP A 43 -5.74 0.22 -0.76
C ASP A 43 -5.62 0.52 0.74
N GLU A 44 -5.46 -0.50 1.59
CA GLU A 44 -5.24 -0.31 3.04
C GLU A 44 -3.95 0.46 3.35
N SER A 45 -2.87 0.22 2.60
CA SER A 45 -1.61 0.93 2.79
C SER A 45 -1.73 2.43 2.46
N ARG A 46 -2.54 2.76 1.45
CA ARG A 46 -2.82 4.14 1.06
C ARG A 46 -3.64 4.85 2.11
N ASP A 47 -4.67 4.19 2.65
CA ASP A 47 -5.47 4.74 3.74
C ASP A 47 -4.64 4.95 5.01
N THR A 48 -3.76 4.00 5.33
CA THR A 48 -2.83 4.12 6.46
C THR A 48 -1.88 5.30 6.29
N TYR A 49 -1.32 5.48 5.09
CA TYR A 49 -0.45 6.61 4.76
C TYR A 49 -1.19 7.95 4.89
N CYS A 50 -2.38 8.07 4.28
CA CYS A 50 -3.21 9.26 4.37
C CYS A 50 -3.56 9.58 5.83
N ALA A 51 -3.97 8.58 6.61
CA ALA A 51 -4.27 8.75 8.03
C ALA A 51 -3.04 9.22 8.84
N MET A 52 -1.84 8.74 8.49
CA MET A 52 -0.60 9.17 9.13
C MET A 52 -0.22 10.60 8.77
N ILE A 53 -0.38 11.00 7.50
CA ILE A 53 -0.22 12.40 7.06
C ILE A 53 -1.23 13.29 7.80
N ASP A 54 -2.49 12.90 7.90
CA ASP A 54 -3.51 13.68 8.60
C ASP A 54 -3.26 13.81 10.10
N LYS A 55 -2.68 12.79 10.74
CA LYS A 55 -2.26 12.87 12.15
C LYS A 55 -1.01 13.73 12.35
N THR A 56 -0.14 13.83 11.35
CA THR A 56 1.15 14.52 11.47
C THR A 56 1.14 15.92 10.86
N LYS A 57 0.10 16.27 10.09
CA LYS A 57 -0.07 17.61 9.54
C LYS A 57 -0.12 18.64 10.68
N GLY A 58 0.62 19.73 10.51
CA GLY A 58 0.68 20.81 11.51
C GLY A 58 1.55 20.52 12.74
N LEU A 59 2.18 19.34 12.87
CA LEU A 59 3.23 19.13 13.88
C LEU A 59 4.44 20.04 13.64
N TRP A 60 4.73 20.35 12.38
CA TRP A 60 5.80 21.27 12.01
C TRP A 60 5.39 22.73 12.24
N LYS A 61 6.09 23.42 13.15
CA LYS A 61 5.81 24.82 13.52
C LYS A 61 6.94 25.80 13.18
N LYS A 62 8.04 25.32 12.57
CA LYS A 62 9.27 26.11 12.35
C LYS A 62 9.30 26.83 10.98
N GLY A 63 8.12 27.14 10.42
CA GLY A 63 8.01 27.80 9.11
C GLY A 63 8.26 26.85 7.94
N ASP A 64 8.88 27.33 6.87
CA ASP A 64 9.18 26.52 5.68
C ASP A 64 10.17 25.38 6.00
N GLY A 65 9.69 24.14 5.92
CA GLY A 65 10.48 22.95 6.24
C GLY A 65 11.66 22.73 5.31
N LEU A 66 11.54 23.10 4.03
CA LEU A 66 12.61 22.92 3.05
C LEU A 66 13.75 23.92 3.30
N LYS A 67 13.42 25.19 3.58
CA LYS A 67 14.42 26.20 3.98
C LYS A 67 15.13 25.79 5.28
N TYR A 68 14.39 25.30 6.26
CA TYR A 68 14.95 24.83 7.52
C TYR A 68 15.92 23.66 7.32
N GLN A 69 15.55 22.66 6.51
CA GLN A 69 16.40 21.52 6.19
C GLN A 69 17.65 21.91 5.41
N ARG A 70 17.54 22.83 4.44
CA ARG A 70 18.70 23.32 3.67
C ARG A 70 19.72 24.00 4.58
N ARG A 71 19.27 24.89 5.47
CA ARG A 71 20.14 25.55 6.45
C ARG A 71 20.88 24.55 7.35
N LEU A 72 20.17 23.53 7.86
CA LEU A 72 20.78 22.45 8.65
C LEU A 72 21.85 21.68 7.87
N ARG A 73 21.61 21.43 6.58
CA ARG A 73 22.56 20.70 5.73
C ARG A 73 23.81 21.52 5.45
N GLU A 74 23.66 22.81 5.22
CA GLU A 74 24.77 23.77 5.05
C GLU A 74 25.65 23.90 6.31
N GLU A 75 25.16 23.54 7.50
CA GLU A 75 25.97 23.49 8.73
C GLU A 75 26.93 22.30 8.73
N TRP A 76 26.58 21.19 8.07
CA TRP A 76 27.45 20.00 7.99
C TRP A 76 28.56 20.18 6.94
N ASP A 77 28.26 20.84 5.83
CA ASP A 77 29.25 21.14 4.78
C ASP A 77 30.31 22.17 5.23
N ARG A 78 30.03 22.98 6.27
CA ARG A 78 30.98 23.93 6.86
C ARG A 78 31.90 23.31 7.91
N SER A 79 31.65 22.05 8.28
CA SER A 79 32.40 21.31 9.31
C SER A 79 33.35 20.26 8.71
N ALA A 80 33.47 20.23 7.37
CA ALA A 80 34.45 19.46 6.59
C ALA A 80 35.51 20.39 6.01
#